data_AF-A0A524E5E4-F1
#
_entry.id   AF-A0A524E5E4-F1
#
_cell.length_a   1.000
_cell.length_b   1.000
_cell.length_c   1.000
_cell.angle_alpha   90.00
_cell.angle_beta   90.00
_cell.angle_gamma   90.00
#
_symmetry.space_group_name_H-M   'P 1'
#
loop_
_entity.id
_entity.type
_entity.pdbx_description
1 polymer ?
#
loop_
_entity_poly.entity_id
_entity_poly.type
_entity_poly.pdbx_seq_one_letter_code
_entity_poly.pdbx_strand_id
1 'polypeptide(L)'
;FHTRWMLEGVEKRKMLGNVPKINMIGGCAKSDLWPQIYADILQKPINRMRHPAAAGSIGVSMVAFVGLGELQDFNQVSDKIKVDRVFEPNAETFETYDRLYEIMKKYYKKNKGLWEEMNREAH
;
A
#
# COMPACT_ATOMS: atom_id res chain seq x y z
N PHE A 1 -3.50 -7.96 -5.63
CA PHE A 1 -2.48 -8.50 -6.58
C PHE A 1 -1.68 -7.43 -7.31
N HIS A 2 -2.29 -6.44 -7.97
CA HIS A 2 -1.52 -5.39 -8.66
C HIS A 2 -0.53 -4.67 -7.74
N THR A 3 -0.93 -4.36 -6.50
CA THR A 3 -0.04 -3.81 -5.46
C THR A 3 1.17 -4.69 -5.17
N ARG A 4 1.01 -6.03 -5.15
CA ARG A 4 2.14 -6.97 -4.98
C ARG A 4 3.14 -6.85 -6.13
N TRP A 5 2.62 -6.74 -7.35
CA TRP A 5 3.47 -6.58 -8.54
C TRP A 5 4.25 -5.26 -8.53
N MET A 6 3.58 -4.16 -8.16
CA MET A 6 4.26 -2.87 -7.99
C MET A 6 5.35 -2.94 -6.91
N LEU A 7 5.03 -3.55 -5.76
CA LEU A 7 5.96 -3.70 -4.65
C LEU A 7 7.20 -4.50 -5.05
N GLU A 8 7.02 -5.65 -5.71
CA GLU A 8 8.15 -6.41 -6.27
C GLU A 8 8.99 -5.57 -7.22
N GLY A 9 8.36 -4.75 -8.08
CA GLY A 9 9.07 -3.87 -9.00
C GLY A 9 9.93 -2.84 -8.27
N VAL A 10 9.38 -2.23 -7.21
CA VAL A 10 10.06 -1.26 -6.35
C VAL A 10 11.24 -1.89 -5.61
N GLU A 11 11.05 -3.09 -5.04
CA GLU A 11 12.09 -3.82 -4.31
C GLU A 11 13.19 -4.34 -5.26
N LYS A 12 12.82 -4.92 -6.42
CA LYS A 12 13.77 -5.40 -7.45
C LYS A 12 14.63 -4.27 -8.01
N ARG A 13 14.06 -3.08 -8.21
CA ARG A 13 14.80 -1.90 -8.67
C ARG A 13 15.55 -1.18 -7.54
N LYS A 14 15.49 -1.71 -6.30
CA LYS A 14 16.10 -1.12 -5.09
C LYS A 14 15.69 0.33 -4.85
N MET A 15 14.50 0.75 -5.30
CA MET A 15 14.04 2.13 -5.11
C MET A 15 13.73 2.43 -3.65
N LEU A 16 13.24 1.43 -2.90
CA LEU A 16 12.96 1.52 -1.46
C LEU A 16 13.72 0.48 -0.62
N GLY A 17 14.60 -0.32 -1.22
CA GLY A 17 15.21 -1.48 -0.55
C GLY A 17 14.17 -2.55 -0.20
N ASN A 18 14.37 -3.27 0.91
CA ASN A 18 13.39 -4.22 1.45
C ASN A 18 12.33 -3.45 2.26
N VAL A 19 11.05 -3.60 1.90
CA VAL A 19 9.95 -2.93 2.62
C VAL A 19 9.53 -3.83 3.81
N PRO A 20 9.74 -3.43 5.07
CA PRO A 20 9.46 -4.33 6.20
C PRO A 20 7.97 -4.37 6.57
N LYS A 21 7.22 -3.31 6.27
CA LYS A 21 5.80 -3.14 6.62
C LYS A 21 5.18 -2.04 5.78
N ILE A 22 3.84 -2.00 5.72
CA ILE A 22 3.11 -1.02 4.90
C ILE A 22 2.07 -0.31 5.77
N ASN A 23 2.04 1.01 5.72
CA ASN A 23 1.02 1.82 6.38
C ASN A 23 -0.18 2.01 5.44
N MET A 24 -1.36 1.53 5.83
CA MET A 24 -2.58 1.63 5.04
C MET A 24 -3.47 2.78 5.55
N ILE A 25 -3.91 3.60 4.60
CA ILE A 25 -4.79 4.76 4.82
C ILE A 25 -5.96 4.73 3.82
N GLY A 26 -6.89 5.67 3.93
CA GLY A 26 -8.06 5.79 3.07
C GLY A 26 -9.25 4.94 3.53
N GLY A 27 -10.30 4.91 2.70
CA GLY A 27 -11.58 4.28 3.04
C GLY A 27 -11.49 2.77 3.27
N CYS A 28 -10.69 2.05 2.47
CA CYS A 28 -10.52 0.60 2.61
C CYS A 28 -9.96 0.20 3.98
N ALA A 29 -9.07 1.03 4.54
CA ALA A 29 -8.49 0.82 5.85
C ALA A 29 -9.47 1.04 7.02
N LYS A 30 -10.72 1.49 6.76
CA LYS A 30 -11.74 1.57 7.82
C LYS A 30 -12.23 0.18 8.27
N SER A 31 -12.13 -0.81 7.39
CA SER A 31 -12.49 -2.20 7.72
C SER A 31 -11.26 -2.98 8.19
N ASP A 32 -11.49 -4.11 8.88
CA ASP A 32 -10.44 -5.08 9.18
C ASP A 32 -10.12 -5.99 7.97
N LEU A 33 -11.10 -6.18 7.08
CA LEU A 33 -11.01 -7.11 5.95
C LEU A 33 -9.91 -6.72 4.95
N TRP A 34 -9.92 -5.47 4.51
CA TRP A 34 -8.97 -5.03 3.48
C TRP A 34 -7.50 -5.05 3.96
N PRO A 35 -7.15 -4.51 5.14
CA PRO A 35 -5.80 -4.65 5.68
C PRO A 35 -5.34 -6.11 5.78
N GLN A 36 -6.21 -7.04 6.21
CA GLN A 36 -5.86 -8.46 6.27
C GLN A 36 -5.60 -9.06 4.87
N ILE A 37 -6.50 -8.82 3.90
CA ILE A 37 -6.31 -9.25 2.51
C ILE A 37 -4.99 -8.72 1.94
N TYR A 38 -4.64 -7.47 2.24
CA TYR A 38 -3.37 -6.90 1.80
C TYR A 38 -2.17 -7.55 2.51
N ALA A 39 -2.26 -7.81 3.81
CA ALA A 39 -1.20 -8.50 4.55
C ALA A 39 -0.92 -9.89 3.97
N ASP A 40 -1.97 -10.64 3.69
CA ASP A 40 -1.90 -11.99 3.14
C ASP A 40 -1.34 -12.01 1.71
N ILE A 41 -1.82 -11.12 0.85
CA ILE A 41 -1.36 -11.03 -0.55
C ILE A 41 0.09 -10.54 -0.62
N LEU A 42 0.44 -9.51 0.15
CA LEU A 42 1.75 -8.87 0.11
C LEU A 42 2.80 -9.59 0.97
N GLN A 43 2.36 -10.49 1.85
CA GLN A 43 3.20 -11.25 2.77
C GLN A 43 4.07 -10.32 3.64
N LYS A 44 3.49 -9.19 4.04
CA LYS A 44 4.12 -8.16 4.87
C LYS A 44 3.10 -7.61 5.87
N PRO A 45 3.52 -7.21 7.08
CA PRO A 45 2.63 -6.57 8.04
C PRO A 45 2.00 -5.30 7.47
N ILE A 46 0.69 -5.16 7.67
CA ILE A 46 -0.06 -3.95 7.33
C ILE A 46 -0.43 -3.20 8.61
N ASN A 47 0.03 -1.97 8.73
CA ASN A 47 -0.36 -1.07 9.80
C ASN A 47 -1.57 -0.24 9.34
N ARG A 48 -2.72 -0.44 9.97
CA ARG A 48 -3.81 0.55 9.87
C ARG A 48 -3.45 1.76 10.71
N MET A 49 -3.39 2.93 10.08
CA MET A 49 -3.13 4.19 10.79
C MET A 49 -4.35 4.65 11.58
N ARG A 50 -4.13 5.37 12.69
CA ARG A 50 -5.21 6.05 13.43
C ARG A 50 -5.84 7.13 12.54
N HIS A 51 -7.17 7.13 12.45
CA HIS A 51 -7.96 7.96 11.52
C HIS A 51 -7.54 7.82 10.04
N PRO A 52 -7.60 6.60 9.47
CA PRO A 52 -7.01 6.32 8.15
C PRO A 52 -7.64 7.15 7.02
N ALA A 53 -8.92 7.50 7.13
CA ALA A 53 -9.61 8.35 6.14
C ALA A 53 -9.17 9.82 6.16
N ALA A 54 -8.62 10.31 7.27
CA ALA A 54 -8.18 11.69 7.45
C ALA A 54 -6.68 11.88 7.23
N ALA A 55 -5.94 10.82 6.84
CA ALA A 55 -4.48 10.85 6.75
C ALA A 55 -3.92 11.97 5.86
N GLY A 56 -4.61 12.29 4.76
CA GLY A 56 -4.22 13.40 3.89
C GLY A 56 -4.31 14.76 4.60
N SER A 57 -5.44 15.03 5.26
CA SER A 57 -5.65 16.26 6.04
C SER A 57 -4.67 16.36 7.21
N ILE A 58 -4.40 15.24 7.88
CA ILE A 58 -3.37 15.17 8.94
C ILE A 58 -2.01 15.56 8.35
N GLY A 59 -1.60 14.97 7.21
CA GLY A 59 -0.34 15.30 6.56
C GLY A 59 -0.20 16.80 6.25
N VAL A 60 -1.24 17.42 5.66
CA VAL A 60 -1.25 18.87 5.38
C VAL A 60 -1.13 19.69 6.66
N SER A 61 -1.87 19.33 7.71
CA SER A 61 -1.79 20.05 9.00
C SER A 61 -0.39 19.99 9.62
N MET A 62 0.30 18.86 9.51
CA MET A 62 1.65 18.70 10.03
C MET A 62 2.66 19.57 9.27
N VAL A 63 2.53 19.65 7.94
CA VAL A 63 3.35 20.57 7.11
C VAL A 63 3.10 22.02 7.52
N ALA A 64 1.83 22.41 7.74
CA ALA A 64 1.49 23.76 8.17
C ALA A 64 2.08 24.10 9.55
N PHE A 65 2.01 23.19 10.53
CA PHE A 65 2.60 23.42 11.85
C PHE A 65 4.12 23.58 11.81
N VAL A 66 4.82 22.81 10.98
CA VAL A 66 6.27 23.01 10.77
C VAL A 66 6.54 24.38 10.12
N GLY A 67 5.76 24.75 9.09
CA GLY A 67 5.91 26.04 8.41
C GLY A 67 5.61 27.26 9.30
N LEU A 68 4.75 27.10 10.31
CA LEU A 68 4.41 28.13 11.29
C LEU A 68 5.37 28.15 12.50
N GLY A 69 6.30 27.19 12.61
CA GLY A 69 7.21 27.07 13.75
C GLY A 69 6.58 26.46 15.00
N GLU A 70 5.35 25.96 14.92
CA GLU A 70 4.65 25.25 16.02
C GLU A 70 5.21 23.84 16.26
N LEU A 71 5.85 23.27 15.23
CA LEU A 71 6.68 22.08 15.34
C LEU A 71 8.09 22.42 14.85
N GLN A 72 9.09 21.97 15.61
CA GLN A 72 10.50 22.27 15.33
C GLN A 72 10.94 21.68 13.98
N ASP A 73 10.50 20.46 13.70
CA ASP A 73 10.83 19.73 12.47
C ASP A 73 9.83 18.59 12.21
N PHE A 74 10.06 17.85 11.12
CA PHE A 74 9.29 16.67 10.78
C PHE A 74 9.57 15.44 11.67
N ASN A 75 10.63 15.45 12.49
CA ASN A 75 10.88 14.34 13.42
C ASN A 75 9.78 14.32 14.51
N GLN A 76 9.38 15.48 15.00
CA GLN A 76 8.28 15.62 15.97
C GLN A 76 6.91 15.20 15.41
N VAL A 77 6.76 15.12 14.08
CA VAL A 77 5.53 14.63 13.44
C VAL A 77 5.38 13.12 13.65
N SER A 78 6.49 12.37 13.60
CA SER A 78 6.45 10.91 13.71
C SER A 78 5.84 10.42 15.03
N ASP A 79 6.07 11.14 16.13
CA ASP A 79 5.49 10.85 17.44
C ASP A 79 3.97 11.06 17.49
N LYS A 80 3.43 11.91 16.62
CA LYS A 80 1.99 12.24 16.57
C LYS A 80 1.21 11.28 15.67
N ILE A 81 1.88 10.61 14.73
CA ILE A 81 1.26 9.63 13.84
C ILE A 81 1.21 8.26 14.53
N LYS A 82 0.00 7.82 14.90
CA LYS A 82 -0.19 6.55 15.62
C LYS A 82 -0.71 5.45 14.69
N VAL A 83 -0.22 4.24 14.92
CA VAL A 83 -0.81 3.01 14.38
C VAL A 83 -1.98 2.62 15.27
N ASP A 84 -3.10 2.25 14.66
CA ASP A 84 -4.29 1.75 15.36
C ASP A 84 -4.21 0.22 15.55
N ARG A 85 -3.89 -0.50 14.47
CA ARG A 85 -3.80 -1.97 14.47
C ARG A 85 -2.78 -2.45 13.44
N VAL A 86 -2.12 -3.56 13.76
CA VAL A 86 -1.24 -4.30 12.83
C VAL A 86 -1.95 -5.59 12.40
N PHE A 87 -1.89 -5.88 11.11
CA PHE A 87 -2.41 -7.10 10.49
C PHE A 87 -1.25 -7.91 9.97
N GLU A 88 -1.03 -9.08 10.56
CA GLU A 88 0.06 -9.98 10.19
C GLU A 88 -0.40 -10.92 9.06
N PRO A 89 0.51 -11.31 8.14
CA PRO A 89 0.18 -12.27 7.09
C PRO A 89 -0.24 -13.63 7.65
N ASN A 90 -1.33 -14.19 7.16
CA ASN A 90 -1.75 -15.54 7.48
C ASN A 90 -1.07 -16.56 6.55
N ALA A 91 -0.22 -17.41 7.13
CA ALA A 91 0.49 -18.47 6.41
C ALA A 91 -0.43 -19.48 5.70
N GLU A 92 -1.64 -19.72 6.22
CA GLU A 92 -2.61 -20.65 5.62
C GLU A 92 -3.11 -20.17 4.24
N THR A 93 -3.08 -18.86 4.01
CA THR A 93 -3.56 -18.25 2.76
C THR A 93 -2.46 -18.11 1.70
N PHE A 94 -1.21 -18.40 2.07
CA PHE A 94 -0.02 -18.13 1.27
C PHE A 94 -0.06 -18.80 -0.10
N GLU A 95 -0.24 -20.13 -0.11
CA GLU A 95 -0.26 -20.92 -1.35
C GLU A 95 -1.40 -20.48 -2.28
N THR A 96 -2.57 -20.19 -1.69
CA THR A 96 -3.75 -19.75 -2.45
C THR A 96 -3.47 -18.41 -3.13
N TYR A 97 -3.00 -17.40 -2.39
CA TYR A 97 -2.73 -16.08 -2.96
C TYR A 97 -1.54 -16.08 -3.91
N ASP A 98 -0.52 -16.90 -3.68
CA ASP A 98 0.63 -17.03 -4.60
C ASP A 98 0.20 -17.60 -5.95
N ARG A 99 -0.58 -18.69 -5.93
CA ARG A 99 -1.16 -19.26 -7.15
C ARG A 99 -2.02 -18.25 -7.90
N LEU A 100 -2.91 -17.55 -7.21
CA LEU A 100 -3.79 -16.53 -7.82
C LEU A 100 -2.99 -15.35 -8.38
N TYR A 101 -1.91 -14.97 -7.72
CA TYR A 101 -1.01 -13.92 -8.19
C TYR A 101 -0.32 -14.30 -9.51
N GLU A 102 0.17 -15.53 -9.64
CA GLU A 102 0.71 -16.04 -10.91
C GLU A 102 -0.33 -16.06 -12.03
N ILE A 103 -1.57 -16.44 -11.72
CA ILE A 103 -2.69 -16.39 -12.68
C ILE A 103 -2.94 -14.95 -13.14
N MET A 104 -2.94 -13.97 -12.22
CA MET A 104 -3.10 -12.55 -12.55
C MET A 104 -1.99 -12.05 -13.49
N LYS A 105 -0.72 -12.41 -13.24
CA LYS A 105 0.40 -12.04 -14.13
C LYS A 105 0.24 -12.65 -15.54
N LYS A 106 -0.18 -13.91 -15.64
CA LYS A 106 -0.47 -14.58 -16.92
C LYS A 106 -1.64 -13.90 -17.64
N TYR A 107 -2.71 -13.56 -16.92
CA TYR A 107 -3.86 -12.84 -17.45
C TYR A 107 -3.45 -11.49 -18.04
N TYR A 108 -2.67 -10.70 -17.31
CA TYR A 108 -2.16 -9.42 -17.78
C TYR A 108 -1.34 -9.58 -19.07
N LYS A 109 -0.41 -10.54 -19.10
CA LYS A 109 0.44 -10.79 -20.28
C LYS A 109 -0.38 -11.16 -21.52
N LYS A 110 -1.43 -11.98 -21.36
CA LYS A 110 -2.31 -12.38 -22.46
C LYS A 110 -3.15 -11.22 -23.01
N ASN A 111 -3.60 -10.32 -22.15
CA ASN A 111 -4.48 -9.21 -22.55
C ASN A 111 -3.74 -7.93 -22.95
N LYS A 112 -2.41 -7.83 -22.73
CA LYS A 112 -1.64 -6.61 -23.03
C LYS A 112 -1.81 -6.10 -24.46
N GLY A 113 -1.82 -7.01 -25.45
CA GLY A 113 -2.00 -6.63 -26.86
C GLY A 113 -3.37 -6.03 -27.16
N LEU A 114 -4.43 -6.53 -26.52
CA LEU A 114 -5.78 -5.99 -26.65
C LEU A 114 -5.87 -4.57 -26.06
N TRP A 115 -5.22 -4.32 -24.92
CA TRP A 115 -5.16 -2.98 -24.35
C TRP A 115 -4.39 -2.00 -25.24
N GLU A 116 -3.31 -2.45 -25.88
CA GLU A 116 -2.57 -1.63 -26.86
C GLU A 116 -3.42 -1.28 -28.09
N GLU A 117 -4.27 -2.20 -28.55
CA GLU A 117 -5.22 -1.96 -29.64
C GLU A 117 -6.30 -0.96 -29.26
N MET A 118 -6.98 -1.16 -28.12
CA MET A 118 -8.00 -0.23 -27.61
C MET A 118 -7.46 1.20 -27.43
N ASN A 119 -6.22 1.34 -26.95
CA ASN A 119 -5.62 2.65 -26.74
C ASN A 119 -5.20 3.36 -28.04
N ARG A 120 -5.01 2.62 -29.15
CA ARG A 120 -4.70 3.21 -30.46
C ARG A 120 -5.93 3.83 -31.11
N GLU A 121 -7.12 3.26 -30.90
CA GLU A 121 -8.38 3.75 -31.49
C GLU A 121 -8.98 4.96 -30.76
N ALA A 122 -8.44 5.32 -29.60
CA ALA A 122 -8.88 6.47 -28.80
C ALA A 122 -8.21 7.80 -29.20
N HIS A 123 -7.48 7.84 -30.32
CA HIS A 123 -6.78 9.01 -30.85
C HIS A 123 -7.18 9.33 -32.28
#